data_AF-A0A936G264-F1
#
_entry.id   AF-A0A936G264-F1
#
_cell.length_a   1.000
_cell.length_b   1.000
_cell.length_c   1.000
_cell.angle_alpha   90.00
_cell.angle_beta   90.00
_cell.angle_gamma   90.00
#
_symmetry.space_group_name_H-M   'P 1'
#
loop_
_entity.id
_entity.type
_entity.pdbx_description
1 polymer ?
#
loop_
_entity_poly.entity_id
_entity_poly.type
_entity_poly.pdbx_seq_one_letter_code
_entity_poly.pdbx_strand_id
1 'polypeptide(L)'
;MRVTVFGATGGIGSLIVTELLERGHDVSVHARDTTKVPALWANRTRVVTGPLSDPSVVDAAVTGADAVISALGPSLDRKAVERPLVAGTANILDAMRHHGVTRYISLATPSVGDPHEKATLQRRAVAFMGRTLLPRAYEELLGMTRLAMSPDFRWTVVRFTAPKDGPPKESLRVGFFGSDKIGFAITRADIAAFTAAQVDDDHYVHRAPAISN
;
A
#
# COMPACT_ATOMS: atom_id res chain seq x y z
N MET A 1 -6.04 12.89 10.94
CA MET A 1 -7.03 12.45 9.95
C MET A 1 -7.64 11.12 10.37
N ARG A 2 -8.83 10.78 9.86
CA ARG A 2 -9.43 9.44 9.90
C ARG A 2 -8.89 8.63 8.73
N VAL A 3 -8.17 7.55 9.00
CA VAL A 3 -7.46 6.77 7.98
C VAL A 3 -7.96 5.34 7.97
N THR A 4 -8.45 4.88 6.82
CA THR A 4 -8.83 3.47 6.63
C THR A 4 -7.66 2.69 6.05
N VAL A 5 -7.29 1.58 6.69
CA VAL A 5 -6.19 0.70 6.26
C VAL A 5 -6.72 -0.66 5.82
N PHE A 6 -6.54 -0.98 4.53
CA PHE A 6 -6.73 -2.31 3.99
C PHE A 6 -5.42 -3.11 4.02
N GLY A 7 -5.49 -4.40 4.30
CA GLY A 7 -4.29 -5.21 4.53
C GLY A 7 -3.62 -4.94 5.89
N ALA A 8 -4.37 -4.36 6.84
CA ALA A 8 -3.88 -3.94 8.14
C ALA A 8 -3.20 -5.07 8.94
N THR A 9 -3.70 -6.30 8.88
CA THR A 9 -3.12 -7.42 9.64
C THR A 9 -1.89 -8.07 8.95
N GLY A 10 -1.41 -7.51 7.85
CA GLY A 10 -0.22 -7.98 7.13
C GLY A 10 1.09 -7.46 7.76
N GLY A 11 2.23 -8.04 7.36
CA GLY A 11 3.53 -7.71 7.98
C GLY A 11 3.99 -6.25 7.84
N ILE A 12 3.55 -5.53 6.81
CA ILE A 12 3.78 -4.08 6.66
C ILE A 12 2.56 -3.30 7.18
N GLY A 13 1.35 -3.76 6.87
CA GLY A 13 0.11 -3.09 7.27
C GLY A 13 -0.01 -2.89 8.77
N SER A 14 0.47 -3.85 9.58
CA SER A 14 0.36 -3.74 11.03
C SER A 14 1.27 -2.66 11.59
N LEU A 15 2.45 -2.50 11.00
CA LEU A 15 3.38 -1.42 11.32
C LEU A 15 2.83 -0.07 10.84
N ILE A 16 2.16 -0.01 9.69
CA ILE A 16 1.47 1.21 9.23
C ILE A 16 0.42 1.64 10.24
N VAL A 17 -0.40 0.71 10.74
CA VAL A 17 -1.41 1.03 11.77
C VAL A 17 -0.75 1.58 13.03
N THR A 18 0.34 0.98 13.50
CA THR A 18 1.10 1.49 14.65
C THR A 18 1.59 2.92 14.41
N GLU A 19 2.23 3.18 13.26
CA GLU A 19 2.74 4.51 12.89
C GLU A 19 1.62 5.56 12.81
N LEU A 20 0.48 5.23 12.21
CA LEU A 20 -0.67 6.13 12.13
C LEU A 20 -1.22 6.49 13.52
N LEU A 21 -1.33 5.49 14.40
CA LEU A 21 -1.79 5.66 15.76
C LEU A 21 -0.83 6.49 16.60
N GLU A 22 0.48 6.34 16.41
CA GLU A 22 1.52 7.13 17.08
C GLU A 22 1.56 8.59 16.58
N ARG A 23 1.20 8.82 15.31
CA ARG A 23 1.00 10.15 14.71
C ARG A 23 -0.31 10.82 15.12
N GLY A 24 -1.13 10.17 15.95
CA GLY A 24 -2.38 10.72 16.47
C GLY A 24 -3.54 10.71 15.47
N HIS A 25 -3.48 9.86 14.44
CA HIS A 25 -4.61 9.64 13.54
C HIS A 25 -5.66 8.72 14.17
N ASP A 26 -6.92 8.89 13.75
CA ASP A 26 -7.99 7.94 14.03
C ASP A 26 -7.96 6.86 12.95
N VAL A 27 -7.86 5.58 13.33
CA VAL A 27 -7.57 4.50 12.39
C VAL A 27 -8.74 3.51 12.33
N SER A 28 -9.27 3.34 11.12
CA SER A 28 -10.16 2.23 10.78
C SER A 28 -9.36 1.12 10.10
N VAL A 29 -9.51 -0.13 10.53
CA VAL A 29 -8.84 -1.28 9.92
C VAL A 29 -9.87 -2.20 9.29
N HIS A 30 -9.62 -2.60 8.05
CA HIS A 30 -10.36 -3.68 7.41
C HIS A 30 -9.63 -5.01 7.62
N ALA A 31 -10.31 -5.98 8.25
CA ALA A 31 -9.78 -7.33 8.49
C ALA A 31 -10.74 -8.40 7.96
N ARG A 32 -10.21 -9.42 7.29
CA ARG A 32 -10.99 -10.61 6.91
C ARG A 32 -11.19 -11.58 8.06
N ASP A 33 -10.23 -11.59 8.98
CA ASP A 33 -10.14 -12.51 10.11
C ASP A 33 -9.74 -11.69 11.34
N THR A 34 -10.66 -11.54 12.28
CA THR A 34 -10.48 -10.72 13.47
C THR A 34 -9.49 -11.32 14.45
N THR A 35 -9.22 -12.62 14.38
CA THR A 35 -8.24 -13.28 15.26
C THR A 35 -6.81 -12.79 15.01
N LYS A 36 -6.56 -12.18 13.85
CA LYS A 36 -5.28 -11.59 13.45
C LYS A 36 -5.15 -10.11 13.82
N VAL A 37 -6.20 -9.50 14.38
CA VAL A 37 -6.17 -8.12 14.85
C VAL A 37 -5.45 -8.10 16.20
N PRO A 38 -4.32 -7.39 16.33
CA PRO A 38 -3.59 -7.31 17.60
C PRO A 38 -4.45 -6.70 18.71
N ALA A 39 -4.39 -7.30 19.91
CA ALA A 39 -5.10 -6.78 21.08
C ALA A 39 -4.70 -5.34 21.44
N LEU A 40 -3.48 -4.92 21.11
CA LEU A 40 -2.99 -3.55 21.29
C LEU A 40 -3.83 -2.50 20.54
N TRP A 41 -4.55 -2.89 19.49
CA TRP A 41 -5.41 -2.00 18.72
C TRP A 41 -6.80 -1.86 19.33
N ALA A 42 -7.16 -2.71 20.30
CA ALA A 42 -8.43 -2.64 20.98
C ALA A 42 -8.65 -1.24 21.58
N ASN A 43 -9.84 -0.67 21.36
CA ASN A 43 -10.22 0.69 21.76
C ASN A 43 -9.40 1.83 21.12
N ARG A 44 -8.43 1.52 20.25
CA ARG A 44 -7.64 2.51 19.51
C ARG A 44 -7.97 2.55 18.02
N THR A 45 -8.60 1.50 17.52
CA THR A 45 -9.00 1.39 16.10
C THR A 45 -10.46 0.98 15.97
N ARG A 46 -11.13 1.48 14.95
CA ARG A 46 -12.39 0.91 14.47
C ARG A 46 -12.10 -0.31 13.59
N VAL A 47 -12.64 -1.47 13.93
CA VAL A 47 -12.44 -2.70 13.12
C VAL A 47 -13.68 -2.96 12.27
N VAL A 48 -13.50 -3.03 10.95
CA VAL A 48 -14.53 -3.48 10.00
C VAL A 48 -14.15 -4.84 9.48
N THR A 49 -15.06 -5.81 9.66
CA THR A 49 -14.80 -7.22 9.36
C THR A 49 -15.63 -7.68 8.19
N GLY A 50 -14.99 -8.36 7.25
CA GLY A 50 -15.68 -9.04 6.15
C GLY A 50 -14.77 -9.27 4.94
N PRO A 51 -15.31 -9.86 3.87
CA PRO A 51 -14.55 -10.09 2.65
C PRO A 51 -14.42 -8.81 1.82
N LEU A 52 -13.25 -8.61 1.21
CA LEU A 52 -12.99 -7.48 0.31
C LEU A 52 -13.86 -7.52 -0.97
N SER A 53 -14.42 -8.68 -1.29
CA SER A 53 -15.34 -8.88 -2.42
C SER A 53 -16.75 -8.38 -2.14
N ASP A 54 -17.09 -8.06 -0.89
CA ASP A 54 -18.40 -7.50 -0.52
C ASP A 54 -18.32 -5.96 -0.53
N PRO A 55 -18.95 -5.28 -1.50
CA PRO A 55 -18.91 -3.83 -1.59
C PRO A 55 -19.48 -3.13 -0.36
N SER A 56 -20.46 -3.72 0.33
CA SER A 56 -21.08 -3.11 1.51
C SER A 56 -20.10 -3.07 2.70
N VAL A 57 -19.28 -4.11 2.86
CA VAL A 57 -18.21 -4.16 3.87
C VAL A 57 -17.15 -3.11 3.55
N VAL A 58 -16.77 -2.99 2.28
CA VAL A 58 -15.76 -2.02 1.84
C VAL A 58 -16.26 -0.59 2.00
N ASP A 59 -17.52 -0.32 1.64
CA ASP A 59 -18.17 0.98 1.83
C ASP A 59 -18.21 1.38 3.31
N ALA A 60 -18.63 0.46 4.18
CA ALA A 60 -18.62 0.67 5.63
C ALA A 60 -17.19 0.93 6.17
N ALA A 61 -16.16 0.31 5.60
CA ALA A 61 -14.77 0.54 5.97
C ALA A 61 -14.28 1.94 5.58
N VAL A 62 -14.74 2.48 4.46
CA VAL A 62 -14.34 3.81 3.95
C VAL A 62 -15.19 4.95 4.52
N THR A 63 -16.38 4.66 5.04
CA THR A 63 -17.31 5.66 5.59
C THR A 63 -16.61 6.59 6.60
N GLY A 64 -16.63 7.89 6.30
CA GLY A 64 -16.04 8.93 7.14
C GLY A 64 -14.51 8.98 7.14
N ALA A 65 -13.82 8.25 6.26
CA ALA A 65 -12.37 8.37 6.12
C ALA A 65 -12.00 9.69 5.43
N ASP A 66 -10.86 10.27 5.82
CA ASP A 66 -10.24 11.39 5.12
C ASP A 66 -9.16 10.88 4.14
N ALA A 67 -8.58 9.69 4.41
CA ALA A 67 -7.61 9.02 3.56
C ALA A 67 -7.74 7.49 3.64
N VAL A 68 -7.32 6.80 2.58
CA VAL A 68 -7.26 5.34 2.51
C VAL A 68 -5.84 4.87 2.21
N ILE A 69 -5.36 3.89 2.97
CA ILE A 69 -4.11 3.17 2.70
C ILE A 69 -4.42 1.73 2.32
N SER A 70 -3.90 1.27 1.19
CA SER A 70 -3.92 -0.13 0.76
C SER A 70 -2.54 -0.75 0.90
N ALA A 71 -2.38 -1.52 1.98
CA ALA A 71 -1.24 -2.41 2.21
C ALA A 71 -1.52 -3.84 1.69
N LEU A 72 -2.50 -3.99 0.80
CA LEU A 72 -2.81 -5.25 0.14
C LEU A 72 -1.67 -5.62 -0.81
N GLY A 73 -1.25 -6.88 -0.76
CA GLY A 73 -0.23 -7.42 -1.66
C GLY A 73 -0.69 -8.75 -2.24
N PRO A 74 -0.42 -9.00 -3.54
CA PRO A 74 -0.78 -10.26 -4.18
C PRO A 74 -0.09 -11.44 -3.51
N SER A 75 -0.74 -12.60 -3.55
CA SER A 75 -0.13 -13.83 -3.04
C SER A 75 1.13 -14.16 -3.83
N LEU A 76 2.22 -14.48 -3.13
CA LEU A 76 3.44 -14.98 -3.74
C LEU A 76 3.38 -16.50 -4.00
N ASP A 77 2.31 -17.17 -3.54
CA ASP A 77 2.07 -18.58 -3.86
C ASP A 77 1.68 -18.72 -5.33
N ARG A 78 2.52 -19.41 -6.09
CA ARG A 78 2.31 -19.69 -7.51
C ARG A 78 1.04 -20.51 -7.79
N LYS A 79 0.52 -21.22 -6.79
CA LYS A 79 -0.71 -22.02 -6.92
C LYS A 79 -1.98 -21.19 -6.79
N ALA A 80 -1.92 -19.96 -6.25
CA ALA A 80 -3.08 -19.08 -6.17
C ALA A 80 -3.60 -18.76 -7.59
N VAL A 81 -4.86 -19.11 -7.86
CA VAL A 81 -5.49 -18.95 -9.19
C VAL A 81 -6.29 -17.66 -9.29
N GLU A 82 -6.90 -17.23 -8.19
CA GLU A 82 -7.76 -16.06 -8.14
C GLU A 82 -6.95 -14.75 -8.10
N ARG A 83 -7.54 -13.68 -8.65
CA ARG A 83 -7.02 -12.30 -8.57
C ARG A 83 -7.94 -11.41 -7.74
N PRO A 84 -8.21 -11.75 -6.47
CA PRO A 84 -9.22 -11.07 -5.67
C PRO A 84 -8.88 -9.60 -5.41
N LEU A 85 -7.62 -9.18 -5.56
CA LEU A 85 -7.20 -7.84 -5.17
C LEU A 85 -7.50 -6.78 -6.22
N VAL A 86 -7.60 -7.11 -7.52
CA VAL A 86 -8.01 -6.11 -8.53
C VAL A 86 -9.46 -5.71 -8.31
N ALA A 87 -10.36 -6.69 -8.20
CA ALA A 87 -11.77 -6.45 -7.91
C ALA A 87 -11.96 -5.76 -6.55
N GLY A 88 -11.22 -6.22 -5.54
CA GLY A 88 -11.23 -5.57 -4.23
C GLY A 88 -10.72 -4.12 -4.25
N THR A 89 -9.69 -3.82 -5.04
CA THR A 89 -9.21 -2.45 -5.24
C THR A 89 -10.28 -1.60 -5.93
N ALA A 90 -10.98 -2.14 -6.92
CA ALA A 90 -12.10 -1.44 -7.56
C ALA A 90 -13.19 -1.08 -6.53
N ASN A 91 -13.60 -2.03 -5.68
CA ASN A 91 -14.55 -1.78 -4.59
C ASN A 91 -14.08 -0.67 -3.64
N ILE A 92 -12.78 -0.64 -3.28
CA ILE A 92 -12.22 0.42 -2.43
C ILE A 92 -12.35 1.78 -3.11
N LEU A 93 -11.96 1.87 -4.38
CA LEU A 93 -11.99 3.13 -5.12
C LEU A 93 -13.42 3.62 -5.36
N ASP A 94 -14.37 2.71 -5.60
CA ASP A 94 -15.79 3.06 -5.74
C ASP A 94 -16.38 3.57 -4.43
N ALA A 95 -16.06 2.92 -3.30
CA ALA A 95 -16.43 3.42 -1.98
C ALA A 95 -15.80 4.80 -1.70
N MET A 96 -14.53 5.00 -2.08
CA MET A 96 -13.89 6.31 -1.96
C MET A 96 -14.62 7.39 -2.77
N ARG A 97 -15.03 7.09 -4.01
CA ARG A 97 -15.85 8.02 -4.82
C ARG A 97 -17.18 8.33 -4.14
N HIS A 98 -17.87 7.30 -3.65
CA HIS A 98 -19.16 7.45 -2.98
C HIS A 98 -19.07 8.37 -1.75
N HIS A 99 -18.00 8.24 -0.96
CA HIS A 99 -17.78 9.03 0.25
C HIS A 99 -16.98 10.32 0.03
N GLY A 100 -16.62 10.66 -1.23
CA GLY A 100 -15.83 11.84 -1.56
C GLY A 100 -14.39 11.82 -1.06
N VAL A 101 -13.84 10.64 -0.75
CA VAL A 101 -12.47 10.47 -0.24
C VAL A 101 -11.50 10.46 -1.42
N THR A 102 -10.55 11.39 -1.43
CA THR A 102 -9.63 11.54 -2.58
C THR A 102 -8.21 11.07 -2.30
N ARG A 103 -7.75 11.02 -1.05
CA ARG A 103 -6.39 10.63 -0.70
C ARG A 103 -6.25 9.11 -0.65
N TYR A 104 -5.46 8.54 -1.58
CA TYR A 104 -5.19 7.10 -1.66
C TYR A 104 -3.69 6.82 -1.60
N ILE A 105 -3.22 5.95 -0.71
CA ILE A 105 -1.82 5.51 -0.69
C ILE A 105 -1.78 3.99 -0.86
N SER A 106 -0.91 3.49 -1.74
CA SER A 106 -0.76 2.04 -1.92
C SER A 106 0.69 1.62 -2.03
N LEU A 107 0.94 0.34 -1.76
CA LEU A 107 2.26 -0.27 -1.87
C LEU A 107 2.43 -0.96 -3.24
N ALA A 108 3.63 -0.85 -3.81
CA ALA A 108 3.98 -1.58 -5.02
C ALA A 108 5.47 -1.91 -5.09
N THR A 109 5.89 -2.45 -6.24
CA THR A 109 7.29 -2.73 -6.55
C THR A 109 7.74 -1.81 -7.69
N PRO A 110 9.06 -1.66 -7.92
CA PRO A 110 9.61 -0.96 -9.08
C PRO A 110 9.18 -1.48 -10.46
N SER A 111 8.42 -2.58 -10.51
CA SER A 111 7.71 -3.02 -11.72
C SER A 111 6.69 -1.97 -12.21
N VAL A 112 6.15 -1.17 -11.29
CA VAL A 112 5.38 0.04 -11.61
C VAL A 112 6.37 1.16 -11.88
N GLY A 113 6.30 1.75 -13.07
CA GLY A 113 7.12 2.90 -13.45
C GLY A 113 6.50 4.24 -13.03
N ASP A 114 7.34 5.27 -12.98
CA ASP A 114 6.93 6.66 -12.82
C ASP A 114 7.56 7.53 -13.94
N PRO A 115 6.86 8.55 -14.48
CA PRO A 115 7.41 9.44 -15.52
C PRO A 115 8.69 10.18 -15.14
N HIS A 116 8.98 10.38 -13.84
CA HIS A 116 10.18 11.07 -13.36
C HIS A 116 11.44 10.18 -13.37
N GLU A 117 11.29 8.91 -13.75
CA GLU A 117 12.38 7.94 -13.76
C GLU A 117 13.14 7.88 -15.08
N LYS A 118 14.41 7.50 -14.97
CA LYS A 118 15.22 7.06 -16.09
C LYS A 118 15.33 5.54 -16.10
N ALA A 119 15.53 4.96 -17.27
CA ALA A 119 15.68 3.52 -17.39
C ALA A 119 16.96 3.05 -16.68
N THR A 120 16.82 2.16 -15.69
CA THR A 120 17.94 1.53 -14.98
C THR A 120 17.93 0.02 -15.20
N LEU A 121 19.12 -0.60 -15.11
CA LEU A 121 19.25 -2.06 -15.14
C LEU A 121 18.49 -2.72 -13.98
N GLN A 122 18.54 -2.11 -12.79
CA GLN A 122 17.83 -2.60 -11.61
C GLN A 122 16.32 -2.69 -11.84
N ARG A 123 15.68 -1.63 -12.36
CA ARG A 123 14.23 -1.66 -12.64
C ARG A 123 13.88 -2.72 -13.68
N ARG A 124 14.68 -2.80 -14.75
CA ARG A 124 14.51 -3.82 -15.80
C ARG A 124 14.62 -5.24 -15.21
N ALA A 125 15.59 -5.47 -14.33
CA ALA A 125 15.78 -6.75 -13.66
C ALA A 125 14.61 -7.09 -12.73
N VAL A 126 14.10 -6.14 -11.93
CA VAL A 126 12.94 -6.35 -11.04
C VAL A 126 11.69 -6.68 -11.85
N ALA A 127 11.41 -5.90 -12.90
CA ALA A 127 10.25 -6.14 -13.77
C ALA A 127 10.35 -7.50 -14.49
N PHE A 128 11.54 -7.84 -15.00
CA PHE A 128 11.79 -9.13 -15.62
C PHE A 128 11.58 -10.28 -14.62
N MET A 129 12.14 -10.17 -13.42
CA MET A 129 11.99 -11.17 -12.35
C MET A 129 10.53 -11.36 -11.95
N GLY A 130 9.79 -10.27 -11.73
CA GLY A 130 8.36 -10.33 -11.42
C GLY A 130 7.56 -11.02 -12.51
N ARG A 131 7.75 -10.61 -13.77
CA ARG A 131 7.05 -11.19 -14.93
C ARG A 131 7.37 -12.67 -15.13
N THR A 132 8.58 -13.12 -14.81
CA THR A 132 9.03 -14.49 -15.08
C THR A 132 8.81 -15.45 -13.91
N LEU A 133 9.16 -15.05 -12.70
CA LEU A 133 9.10 -15.91 -11.51
C LEU A 133 7.75 -15.84 -10.80
N LEU A 134 7.02 -14.74 -10.96
CA LEU A 134 5.77 -14.43 -10.24
C LEU A 134 4.73 -13.75 -11.18
N PRO A 135 4.45 -14.29 -12.39
CA PRO A 135 3.64 -13.61 -13.40
C PRO A 135 2.24 -13.18 -12.90
N ARG A 136 1.59 -14.03 -12.09
CA ARG A 136 0.25 -13.74 -11.55
C ARG A 136 0.26 -12.57 -10.58
N ALA A 137 1.18 -12.60 -9.62
CA ALA A 137 1.35 -11.50 -8.66
C ALA A 137 1.78 -10.20 -9.35
N TYR A 138 2.63 -10.31 -10.37
CA TYR A 138 3.04 -9.19 -11.21
C TYR A 138 1.83 -8.55 -11.92
N GLU A 139 1.02 -9.34 -12.60
CA GLU A 139 -0.18 -8.84 -13.30
C GLU A 139 -1.23 -8.26 -12.35
N GLU A 140 -1.47 -8.92 -11.21
CA GLU A 140 -2.40 -8.43 -10.19
C GLU A 140 -1.94 -7.09 -9.62
N LEU A 141 -0.66 -6.95 -9.25
CA LEU A 141 -0.09 -5.70 -8.75
C LEU A 141 -0.22 -4.56 -9.77
N LEU A 142 0.06 -4.82 -11.05
CA LEU A 142 -0.10 -3.84 -12.12
C LEU A 142 -1.58 -3.45 -12.32
N GLY A 143 -2.49 -4.42 -12.23
CA GLY A 143 -3.94 -4.19 -12.32
C GLY A 143 -4.44 -3.27 -11.22
N MET A 144 -4.11 -3.58 -9.96
CA MET A 144 -4.44 -2.75 -8.79
C MET A 144 -3.89 -1.33 -8.95
N THR A 145 -2.62 -1.22 -9.33
CA THR A 145 -1.95 0.09 -9.44
C THR A 145 -2.52 0.94 -10.56
N ARG A 146 -2.87 0.33 -11.71
CA ARG A 146 -3.52 1.04 -12.81
C ARG A 146 -4.88 1.64 -12.41
N LEU A 147 -5.66 0.91 -11.62
CA LEU A 147 -6.93 1.42 -11.08
C LEU A 147 -6.69 2.61 -10.12
N ALA A 148 -5.71 2.46 -9.23
CA ALA A 148 -5.36 3.47 -8.23
C ALA A 148 -4.85 4.78 -8.84
N MET A 149 -4.12 4.71 -9.96
CA MET A 149 -3.57 5.88 -10.66
C MET A 149 -4.63 6.63 -11.52
N SER A 150 -5.89 6.62 -11.09
CA SER A 150 -6.96 7.43 -11.70
C SER A 150 -6.77 8.92 -11.38
N PRO A 151 -7.11 9.85 -12.29
CA PRO A 151 -7.12 11.29 -12.01
C PRO A 151 -8.09 11.69 -10.90
N ASP A 152 -9.09 10.85 -10.58
CA ASP A 152 -10.08 11.10 -9.51
C ASP A 152 -9.44 11.16 -8.12
N PHE A 153 -8.27 10.54 -7.93
CA PHE A 153 -7.63 10.38 -6.63
C PHE A 153 -6.32 11.13 -6.54
N ARG A 154 -6.05 11.68 -5.36
CA ARG A 154 -4.73 12.14 -4.93
C ARG A 154 -3.93 10.93 -4.47
N TRP A 155 -3.44 10.15 -5.43
CA TRP A 155 -2.77 8.89 -5.16
C TRP A 155 -1.26 9.04 -4.88
N THR A 156 -0.70 8.18 -4.03
CA THR A 156 0.76 7.97 -3.90
C THR A 156 1.05 6.48 -3.89
N VAL A 157 1.98 6.03 -4.75
CA VAL A 157 2.35 4.61 -4.86
C VAL A 157 3.75 4.40 -4.31
N VAL A 158 3.86 3.90 -3.08
CA VAL A 158 5.14 3.65 -2.41
C VAL A 158 5.77 2.37 -2.96
N ARG A 159 6.91 2.48 -3.61
CA ARG A 159 7.59 1.35 -4.27
C ARG A 159 8.83 0.92 -3.51
N PHE A 160 9.02 -0.39 -3.34
CA PHE A 160 10.20 -0.93 -2.69
C PHE A 160 10.54 -2.34 -3.20
N THR A 161 11.72 -2.83 -2.84
CA THR A 161 12.16 -4.19 -3.09
C THR A 161 12.67 -4.84 -1.81
N ALA A 162 12.57 -6.17 -1.75
CA ALA A 162 13.12 -7.01 -0.69
C ALA A 162 12.90 -6.46 0.74
N PRO A 163 11.63 -6.32 1.19
CA PRO A 163 11.34 -5.88 2.55
C PRO A 163 11.95 -6.84 3.58
N LYS A 164 12.61 -6.30 4.60
CA LYS A 164 13.26 -7.02 5.69
C LYS A 164 12.64 -6.68 7.04
N ASP A 165 12.66 -7.62 7.95
CA ASP A 165 12.34 -7.34 9.35
C ASP A 165 13.53 -6.66 10.04
N GLY A 166 13.24 -5.73 10.93
CA GLY A 166 14.23 -4.92 11.63
C GLY A 166 13.70 -3.52 12.00
N PRO A 167 14.42 -2.80 12.88
CA PRO A 167 14.05 -1.44 13.26
C PRO A 167 14.24 -0.45 12.09
N PRO A 168 13.66 0.76 12.18
CA PRO A 168 13.97 1.86 11.26
C PRO A 168 15.47 2.12 11.16
N LYS A 169 15.92 2.59 10.00
CA LYS A 169 17.31 2.98 9.77
C LYS A 169 17.40 4.47 9.41
N GLU A 170 18.44 5.13 9.88
CA GLU A 170 18.74 6.53 9.53
C GLU A 170 19.06 6.73 8.03
N SER A 171 19.33 5.64 7.29
CA SER A 171 19.74 5.64 5.89
C SER A 171 18.57 5.59 4.89
N LEU A 172 17.37 6.06 5.25
CA LEU A 172 16.23 6.06 4.34
C LEU A 172 16.51 6.92 3.10
N ARG A 173 16.45 6.30 1.93
CA ARG A 173 16.56 6.95 0.62
C ARG A 173 15.21 6.89 -0.08
N VAL A 174 14.73 8.02 -0.54
CA VAL A 174 13.45 8.21 -1.22
C VAL A 174 13.71 8.93 -2.54
N GLY A 175 13.07 8.50 -3.62
CA GLY A 175 13.16 9.21 -4.90
C GLY A 175 12.82 8.34 -6.11
N PHE A 176 13.49 8.58 -7.22
CA PHE A 176 13.18 7.98 -8.52
C PHE A 176 14.40 7.25 -9.11
N PHE A 177 14.17 6.09 -9.74
CA PHE A 177 15.27 5.33 -10.34
C PHE A 177 15.99 6.15 -11.43
N GLY A 178 17.33 6.14 -11.36
CA GLY A 178 18.20 6.83 -12.31
C GLY A 178 18.42 8.32 -12.03
N SER A 179 17.72 8.88 -11.05
CA SER A 179 17.96 10.21 -10.49
C SER A 179 18.52 10.10 -9.07
N ASP A 180 18.00 9.16 -8.29
CA ASP A 180 18.35 8.94 -6.89
C ASP A 180 19.07 7.60 -6.68
N LYS A 181 19.83 7.51 -5.58
CA LYS A 181 20.58 6.31 -5.19
C LYS A 181 19.67 5.28 -4.51
N ILE A 182 18.68 4.76 -5.23
CA ILE A 182 17.77 3.74 -4.69
C ILE A 182 18.49 2.39 -4.59
N GLY A 183 18.54 1.82 -3.38
CA GLY A 183 19.10 0.51 -3.07
C GLY A 183 18.15 -0.65 -3.38
N PHE A 184 18.51 -1.87 -2.94
CA PHE A 184 17.74 -3.09 -3.26
C PHE A 184 16.85 -3.59 -2.11
N ALA A 185 17.09 -3.18 -0.87
CA ALA A 185 16.35 -3.62 0.29
C ALA A 185 15.85 -2.44 1.11
N ILE A 186 14.88 -2.71 1.99
CA ILE A 186 14.36 -1.76 2.96
C ILE A 186 13.79 -2.53 4.16
N THR A 187 13.79 -1.94 5.35
CA THR A 187 13.05 -2.51 6.48
C THR A 187 11.55 -2.29 6.33
N ARG A 188 10.73 -3.20 6.85
CA ARG A 188 9.27 -3.02 6.91
C ARG A 188 8.87 -1.84 7.79
N ALA A 189 9.66 -1.54 8.82
CA ALA A 189 9.44 -0.39 9.69
C ALA A 189 9.59 0.93 8.92
N ASP A 190 10.64 1.07 8.10
CA ASP A 190 10.81 2.27 7.27
C ASP A 190 9.77 2.39 6.16
N ILE A 191 9.31 1.27 5.57
CA ILE A 191 8.17 1.28 4.65
C ILE A 191 6.94 1.83 5.37
N ALA A 192 6.66 1.36 6.57
CA ALA A 192 5.49 1.77 7.34
C ALA A 192 5.54 3.24 7.71
N ALA A 193 6.66 3.70 8.28
CA ALA A 193 6.87 5.09 8.68
C ALA A 193 6.74 6.04 7.49
N PHE A 194 7.38 5.72 6.35
CA PHE A 194 7.27 6.53 5.15
C PHE A 194 5.84 6.55 4.61
N THR A 195 5.17 5.39 4.55
CA THR A 195 3.80 5.27 4.03
C THR A 195 2.81 6.04 4.90
N ALA A 196 2.92 5.93 6.23
CA ALA A 196 2.07 6.67 7.16
C ALA A 196 2.27 8.19 7.04
N ALA A 197 3.51 8.65 6.85
CA ALA A 197 3.80 10.07 6.63
C ALA A 197 3.12 10.64 5.37
N GLN A 198 2.84 9.80 4.35
CA GLN A 198 2.16 10.25 3.13
C GLN A 198 0.70 10.64 3.36
N VAL A 199 0.11 10.33 4.52
CA VAL A 199 -1.25 10.78 4.84
C VAL A 199 -1.31 12.31 4.87
N ASP A 200 -0.32 12.95 5.50
CA ASP A 200 -0.25 14.41 5.65
C ASP A 200 0.70 15.07 4.64
N ASP A 201 1.65 14.32 4.07
CA ASP A 201 2.62 14.82 3.10
C ASP A 201 2.11 14.70 1.66
N ASP A 202 1.97 15.86 1.02
CA ASP A 202 1.49 16.00 -0.35
C ASP A 202 2.60 15.98 -1.42
N HIS A 203 3.89 15.94 -1.03
CA HIS A 203 5.02 15.99 -1.95
C HIS A 203 4.94 14.90 -3.03
N TYR A 204 4.46 13.70 -2.69
CA TYR A 204 4.34 12.58 -3.61
C TYR A 204 2.92 12.32 -4.10
N VAL A 205 2.03 13.31 -4.06
CA VAL A 205 0.72 13.20 -4.71
C VAL A 205 0.91 13.11 -6.22
N HIS A 206 0.21 12.14 -6.83
CA HIS A 206 0.35 11.73 -8.22
C HIS A 206 1.79 11.31 -8.59
N ARG A 207 2.49 10.70 -7.64
CA ARG A 207 3.84 10.15 -7.82
C ARG A 207 3.93 8.76 -7.23
N ALA A 208 4.83 7.97 -7.79
CA ALA A 208 5.19 6.67 -7.26
C ALA A 208 6.65 6.68 -6.80
N PRO A 209 7.00 7.22 -5.62
CA PRO A 209 8.39 7.21 -5.15
C PRO A 209 8.89 5.78 -4.86
N ALA A 210 10.18 5.55 -5.07
CA ALA A 210 10.87 4.34 -4.63
C ALA A 210 11.65 4.61 -3.32
N ILE A 211 11.67 3.63 -2.43
CA ILE A 211 12.32 3.72 -1.11
C ILE A 211 13.29 2.55 -0.84
N SER A 212 14.38 2.82 -0.13
CA SER A 212 15.41 1.83 0.28
C SER A 212 16.21 2.25 1.51
N ASN A 213 16.88 1.33 2.21
CA ASN A 213 17.85 1.63 3.27
C ASN A 213 18.88 0.54 3.59
#